data_AF-A0A6M5YXW5-F1
#
_entry.id   AF-A0A6M5YXW5-F1
#
_cell.length_a   1.000
_cell.length_b   1.000
_cell.length_c   1.000
_cell.angle_alpha   90.00
_cell.angle_beta   90.00
_cell.angle_gamma   90.00
#
_symmetry.space_group_name_H-M   'P 1'
#
loop_
_entity.id
_entity.type
_entity.pdbx_description
1 polymer ?
#
loop_
_entity_poly.entity_id
_entity_poly.type
_entity_poly.pdbx_seq_one_letter_code
_entity_poly.pdbx_strand_id
1 'polypeptide(L)'
;MRLVAILALAFSATRATAAPPDGPPGPFPVAGNDDAWANLPRDNPPLPPWARVLVGPLPRTTAKMLELDYFHREKNPLGPELAALLRWTAADALGSAFGKSTAEADLRRAGVPARVLAKLGGTDAHEPDVRIATAFARRLTTEGHAITDAEFAELLKVYGPEKVTAIVHTVAYANFHNRVVLGLGAAGEVVPPVAVRFAPERLEKVVTPVRPPWDDLKAVKAGGLSVRVDWGKAGADEVSASLEKQKGRKLRMPLPNPARIKELPTKEREQAERVVWSNVSSGYQPEMPRVWFAALYSFYDEAKVDRVFTNAVFWVVTRTNDCFY
;
A
#
# COMPACT_ATOMS: atom_id res chain seq x y z
N MET A 1 -3.89 -66.51 -11.78
CA MET A 1 -3.67 -65.47 -10.75
C MET A 1 -2.16 -65.28 -10.57
N ARG A 2 -1.58 -64.21 -11.11
CA ARG A 2 -0.16 -63.84 -10.89
C ARG A 2 -0.14 -62.40 -10.38
N LEU A 3 0.33 -62.21 -9.14
CA LEU A 3 0.58 -60.91 -8.52
C LEU A 3 1.73 -60.21 -9.24
N VAL A 4 1.54 -58.95 -9.60
CA VAL A 4 2.59 -58.03 -10.04
C VAL A 4 2.90 -57.10 -8.87
N ALA A 5 4.12 -57.16 -8.35
CA ALA A 5 4.63 -56.23 -7.35
C ALA A 5 5.21 -54.98 -8.05
N ILE A 6 4.73 -53.81 -7.68
CA ILE A 6 5.23 -52.51 -8.16
C ILE A 6 6.25 -52.00 -7.14
N LEU A 7 7.50 -51.85 -7.59
CA LEU A 7 8.59 -51.19 -6.86
C LEU A 7 8.40 -49.66 -6.98
N ALA A 8 8.18 -48.96 -5.88
CA ALA A 8 8.20 -47.51 -5.83
C ALA A 8 9.61 -46.99 -5.52
N LEU A 9 10.26 -46.37 -6.50
CA LEU A 9 11.51 -45.61 -6.34
C LEU A 9 11.17 -44.23 -5.76
N ALA A 10 11.55 -43.99 -4.51
CA ALA A 10 11.51 -42.68 -3.89
C ALA A 10 12.73 -41.85 -4.35
N PHE A 11 12.50 -40.85 -5.20
CA PHE A 11 13.49 -39.82 -5.48
C PHE A 11 13.44 -38.76 -4.37
N SER A 12 14.43 -38.77 -3.48
CA SER A 12 14.69 -37.65 -2.58
C SER A 12 15.30 -36.50 -3.39
N ALA A 13 14.48 -35.53 -3.78
CA ALA A 13 14.97 -34.27 -4.33
C ALA A 13 15.56 -33.44 -3.18
N THR A 14 16.89 -33.34 -3.14
CA THR A 14 17.61 -32.35 -2.36
C THR A 14 17.22 -30.95 -2.87
N ARG A 15 16.48 -30.18 -2.06
CA ARG A 15 16.20 -28.77 -2.35
C ARG A 15 17.51 -27.99 -2.27
N ALA A 16 18.00 -27.54 -3.41
CA ALA A 16 19.07 -26.55 -3.47
C ALA A 16 18.54 -25.22 -2.90
N THR A 17 19.10 -24.78 -1.77
CA THR A 17 18.93 -23.42 -1.28
C THR A 17 19.68 -22.49 -2.23
N ALA A 18 18.94 -21.68 -2.99
CA ALA A 18 19.55 -20.65 -3.84
C ALA A 18 20.36 -19.69 -2.95
N ALA A 19 21.62 -19.44 -3.32
CA ALA A 19 22.46 -18.48 -2.63
C ALA A 19 21.81 -17.08 -2.66
N PRO A 20 21.86 -16.30 -1.57
CA PRO A 20 21.36 -14.94 -1.57
C PRO A 20 22.15 -14.08 -2.58
N PRO A 21 21.52 -13.09 -3.24
CA PRO A 21 22.20 -12.21 -4.19
C PRO A 21 23.32 -11.40 -3.51
N ASP A 22 24.39 -11.10 -4.28
CA ASP A 22 25.66 -10.46 -3.86
C ASP A 22 25.55 -8.98 -3.36
N GLY A 23 24.42 -8.57 -2.81
CA GLY A 23 24.25 -7.26 -2.18
C GLY A 23 24.61 -7.29 -0.68
N PRO A 24 24.92 -6.12 -0.06
CA PRO A 24 24.97 -6.04 1.39
C PRO A 24 23.62 -6.53 1.96
N PRO A 25 23.63 -7.34 3.03
CA PRO A 25 22.40 -7.86 3.60
C PRO A 25 21.48 -6.70 3.99
N GLY A 26 20.21 -6.81 3.59
CA GLY A 26 19.19 -5.84 3.99
C GLY A 26 19.07 -5.73 5.51
N PRO A 27 18.41 -4.68 6.02
CA PRO A 27 18.30 -4.44 7.46
C PRO A 27 17.51 -5.53 8.21
N PHE A 28 16.80 -6.38 7.48
CA PHE A 28 15.98 -7.47 8.01
C PHE A 28 16.28 -8.80 7.32
N PRO A 29 16.17 -9.93 8.03
CA PRO A 29 16.31 -11.25 7.43
C PRO A 29 15.22 -11.50 6.38
N VAL A 30 15.60 -12.14 5.27
CA VAL A 30 14.69 -12.53 4.20
C VAL A 30 14.45 -14.03 4.27
N ALA A 31 13.21 -14.47 4.45
CA ALA A 31 12.88 -15.89 4.43
C ALA A 31 13.02 -16.49 3.01
N GLY A 32 13.29 -17.80 2.93
CA GLY A 32 13.07 -18.58 1.72
C GLY A 32 11.59 -18.57 1.33
N ASN A 33 11.26 -18.87 0.07
CA ASN A 33 9.86 -18.87 -0.38
C ASN A 33 9.02 -19.90 0.40
N ASP A 34 9.55 -21.11 0.56
CA ASP A 34 8.88 -22.19 1.29
C ASP A 34 8.71 -21.85 2.77
N ASP A 35 9.75 -21.31 3.41
CA ASP A 35 9.70 -20.89 4.82
C ASP A 35 8.70 -19.74 5.03
N ALA A 36 8.59 -18.83 4.07
CA ALA A 36 7.59 -17.77 4.09
C ALA A 36 6.17 -18.35 4.00
N TRP A 37 5.92 -19.31 3.11
CA TRP A 37 4.61 -19.96 3.01
C TRP A 37 4.29 -20.87 4.20
N ALA A 38 5.28 -21.42 4.90
CA ALA A 38 5.02 -22.14 6.16
C ALA A 38 4.31 -21.27 7.22
N ASN A 39 4.42 -19.94 7.09
CA ASN A 39 3.76 -18.97 7.96
C ASN A 39 2.43 -18.42 7.39
N LEU A 40 1.98 -18.92 6.23
CA LEU A 40 0.78 -18.44 5.53
C LEU A 40 -0.16 -19.62 5.18
N PRO A 41 -1.49 -19.51 5.36
CA PRO A 41 -2.36 -20.70 5.32
C PRO A 41 -2.84 -21.09 3.89
N ARG A 42 -1.93 -21.30 2.91
CA ARG A 42 -2.26 -21.72 1.52
C ARG A 42 -1.05 -22.20 0.68
N ASP A 43 -1.32 -22.50 -0.60
CA ASP A 43 -0.37 -22.89 -1.65
C ASP A 43 0.77 -21.89 -1.90
N ASN A 44 1.83 -22.36 -2.58
CA ASN A 44 3.19 -21.82 -2.60
C ASN A 44 3.65 -21.22 -3.97
N PRO A 45 2.99 -20.18 -4.53
CA PRO A 45 3.57 -19.44 -5.65
C PRO A 45 4.76 -18.57 -5.20
N PRO A 46 5.57 -18.03 -6.13
CA PRO A 46 6.61 -17.07 -5.79
C PRO A 46 6.07 -15.85 -5.04
N LEU A 47 6.63 -15.57 -3.86
CA LEU A 47 6.33 -14.38 -3.06
C LEU A 47 7.26 -13.22 -3.43
N PRO A 48 6.74 -11.98 -3.45
CA PRO A 48 7.59 -10.82 -3.64
C PRO A 48 8.57 -10.69 -2.47
N PRO A 49 9.79 -10.17 -2.69
CA PRO A 49 10.81 -10.05 -1.65
C PRO A 49 10.33 -9.38 -0.36
N TRP A 50 9.50 -8.33 -0.46
CA TRP A 50 8.94 -7.64 0.72
C TRP A 50 8.08 -8.56 1.59
N ALA A 51 7.31 -9.47 1.00
CA ALA A 51 6.45 -10.39 1.75
C ALA A 51 7.30 -11.43 2.49
N ARG A 52 8.41 -11.88 1.88
CA ARG A 52 9.35 -12.82 2.51
C ARG A 52 10.11 -12.20 3.69
N VAL A 53 10.23 -10.88 3.73
CA VAL A 53 10.75 -10.16 4.90
C VAL A 53 9.67 -9.97 5.96
N LEU A 54 8.49 -9.49 5.55
CA LEU A 54 7.42 -9.07 6.47
C LEU A 54 6.72 -10.25 7.16
N VAL A 55 6.69 -11.43 6.53
CA VAL A 55 5.96 -12.60 7.04
C VAL A 55 6.51 -13.13 8.36
N GLY A 56 7.80 -12.95 8.63
CA GLY A 56 8.41 -13.35 9.90
C GLY A 56 7.81 -12.57 11.07
N PRO A 57 7.95 -11.23 11.12
CA PRO A 57 7.42 -10.43 12.20
C PRO A 57 5.90 -10.29 12.15
N LEU A 58 5.27 -10.25 10.98
CA LEU A 58 3.87 -9.87 10.79
C LEU A 58 3.15 -10.78 9.77
N PRO A 59 3.01 -12.09 10.03
CA PRO A 59 2.44 -13.03 9.06
C PRO A 59 0.98 -12.73 8.69
N ARG A 60 0.12 -12.32 9.64
CA ARG A 60 -1.29 -12.01 9.35
C ARG A 60 -1.44 -10.76 8.50
N THR A 61 -0.67 -9.73 8.84
CA THR A 61 -0.60 -8.47 8.09
C THR A 61 -0.04 -8.72 6.70
N THR A 62 0.99 -9.55 6.56
CA THR A 62 1.54 -9.94 5.26
C THR A 62 0.48 -10.58 4.38
N ALA A 63 -0.34 -11.48 4.93
CA ALA A 63 -1.45 -12.09 4.21
C ALA A 63 -2.45 -11.04 3.68
N LYS A 64 -2.84 -10.07 4.50
CA LYS A 64 -3.76 -9.00 4.08
C LYS A 64 -3.12 -7.95 3.16
N MET A 65 -1.82 -7.71 3.29
CA MET A 65 -1.07 -6.89 2.34
C MET A 65 -0.94 -7.56 0.97
N LEU A 66 -0.83 -8.90 0.89
CA LEU A 66 -0.87 -9.61 -0.39
C LEU A 66 -2.25 -9.49 -1.07
N GLU A 67 -3.35 -9.56 -0.31
CA GLU A 67 -4.70 -9.29 -0.84
C GLU A 67 -4.83 -7.84 -1.35
N LEU A 68 -4.30 -6.88 -0.60
CA LEU A 68 -4.27 -5.46 -0.98
C LEU A 68 -3.43 -5.22 -2.24
N ASP A 69 -2.22 -5.79 -2.31
CA ASP A 69 -1.33 -5.69 -3.48
C ASP A 69 -1.98 -6.28 -4.73
N TYR A 70 -2.56 -7.47 -4.59
CA TYR A 70 -3.30 -8.12 -5.68
C TYR A 70 -4.45 -7.23 -6.17
N PHE A 71 -5.24 -6.65 -5.25
CA PHE A 71 -6.33 -5.76 -5.65
C PHE A 71 -5.82 -4.56 -6.48
N HIS A 72 -4.79 -3.85 -6.00
CA HIS A 72 -4.31 -2.65 -6.68
C HIS A 72 -3.56 -2.93 -7.99
N ARG A 73 -3.04 -4.14 -8.19
CA ARG A 73 -2.31 -4.54 -9.39
C ARG A 73 -3.18 -5.23 -10.43
N GLU A 74 -4.17 -6.01 -10.01
CA GLU A 74 -4.97 -6.87 -10.89
C GLU A 74 -6.44 -6.46 -10.97
N LYS A 75 -7.04 -5.98 -9.87
CA LYS A 75 -8.47 -5.65 -9.77
C LYS A 75 -8.76 -4.15 -9.75
N ASN A 76 -7.77 -3.34 -10.08
CA ASN A 76 -7.91 -1.90 -10.03
C ASN A 76 -8.92 -1.41 -11.10
N PRO A 77 -9.98 -0.67 -10.72
CA PRO A 77 -11.01 -0.16 -11.63
C PRO A 77 -10.49 0.86 -12.64
N LEU A 78 -9.26 1.37 -12.49
CA LEU A 78 -8.59 2.19 -13.50
C LEU A 78 -8.07 1.38 -14.69
N GLY A 79 -8.10 0.05 -14.60
CA GLY A 79 -7.47 -0.84 -15.56
C GLY A 79 -5.95 -1.00 -15.30
N PRO A 80 -5.34 -2.02 -15.92
CA PRO A 80 -3.97 -2.43 -15.60
C PRO A 80 -2.92 -1.38 -16.01
N GLU A 81 -3.14 -0.66 -17.11
CA GLU A 81 -2.19 0.33 -17.62
C GLU A 81 -2.15 1.60 -16.76
N LEU A 82 -3.27 2.30 -16.60
CA LEU A 82 -3.31 3.54 -15.83
C LEU A 82 -2.93 3.29 -14.36
N ALA A 83 -3.42 2.21 -13.74
CA ALA A 83 -3.05 1.88 -12.37
C ALA A 83 -1.53 1.64 -12.22
N ALA A 84 -0.90 0.96 -13.17
CA ALA A 84 0.54 0.73 -13.14
C ALA A 84 1.34 2.02 -13.40
N LEU A 85 0.89 2.89 -14.31
CA LEU A 85 1.53 4.20 -14.53
C LEU A 85 1.51 5.10 -13.28
N LEU A 86 0.38 5.14 -12.57
CA LEU A 86 0.27 5.92 -11.33
C LEU A 86 1.17 5.35 -10.22
N ARG A 87 1.24 4.01 -10.11
CA ARG A 87 2.15 3.35 -9.17
C ARG A 87 3.62 3.59 -9.53
N TRP A 88 3.98 3.54 -10.82
CA TRP A 88 5.32 3.86 -11.30
C TRP A 88 5.70 5.30 -10.97
N THR A 89 4.78 6.25 -11.21
CA THR A 89 5.00 7.68 -10.94
C THR A 89 5.26 7.95 -9.46
N ALA A 90 4.48 7.34 -8.57
CA ALA A 90 4.70 7.45 -7.13
C ALA A 90 6.02 6.78 -6.69
N ALA A 91 6.34 5.61 -7.25
CA ALA A 91 7.60 4.92 -6.95
C ALA A 91 8.82 5.74 -7.40
N ASP A 92 8.74 6.36 -8.57
CA ASP A 92 9.79 7.25 -9.09
C ASP A 92 9.98 8.49 -8.21
N ALA A 93 8.88 9.16 -7.83
CA ALA A 93 8.92 10.30 -6.94
C ALA A 93 9.49 9.98 -5.53
N LEU A 94 9.37 8.73 -5.09
CA LEU A 94 9.91 8.26 -3.79
C LEU A 94 11.30 7.62 -3.91
N GLY A 95 11.88 7.51 -5.11
CA GLY A 95 13.16 6.82 -5.31
C GLY A 95 13.11 5.31 -5.07
N SER A 96 11.95 4.68 -5.19
CA SER A 96 11.76 3.24 -4.98
C SER A 96 12.07 2.44 -6.25
N ALA A 97 13.30 1.95 -6.37
CA ALA A 97 13.73 1.13 -7.52
C ALA A 97 12.85 -0.13 -7.68
N PHE A 98 12.61 -0.87 -6.60
CA PHE A 98 11.75 -2.06 -6.62
C PHE A 98 10.30 -1.72 -7.04
N GLY A 99 9.76 -0.59 -6.55
CA GLY A 99 8.42 -0.13 -6.92
C GLY A 99 8.31 0.19 -8.41
N LYS A 100 9.32 0.87 -8.99
CA LYS A 100 9.39 1.16 -10.44
C LYS A 100 9.45 -0.14 -11.24
N SER A 101 10.36 -1.05 -10.90
CA SER A 101 10.50 -2.34 -11.60
C SER A 101 9.22 -3.18 -11.54
N THR A 102 8.51 -3.17 -10.40
CA THR A 102 7.23 -3.87 -10.25
C THR A 102 6.17 -3.29 -11.18
N ALA A 103 6.03 -1.96 -11.20
CA ALA A 103 5.07 -1.29 -12.05
C ALA A 103 5.40 -1.45 -13.55
N GLU A 104 6.67 -1.40 -13.94
CA GLU A 104 7.10 -1.70 -15.32
C GLU A 104 6.78 -3.14 -15.73
N ALA A 105 6.97 -4.11 -14.83
CA ALA A 105 6.59 -5.49 -15.11
C ALA A 105 5.07 -5.64 -15.30
N ASP A 106 4.26 -4.91 -14.53
CA ASP A 106 2.81 -4.87 -14.73
C ASP A 106 2.44 -4.20 -16.07
N LEU A 107 3.10 -3.11 -16.47
CA LEU A 107 2.87 -2.46 -17.77
C LEU A 107 3.24 -3.38 -18.94
N ARG A 108 4.35 -4.13 -18.84
CA ARG A 108 4.72 -5.15 -19.84
C ARG A 108 3.63 -6.22 -19.97
N ARG A 109 3.10 -6.72 -18.84
CA ARG A 109 1.99 -7.68 -18.82
C ARG A 109 0.70 -7.12 -19.42
N ALA A 110 0.45 -5.82 -19.25
CA ALA A 110 -0.67 -5.11 -19.86
C ALA A 110 -0.50 -4.88 -21.38
N GLY A 111 0.63 -5.28 -21.97
CA GLY A 111 0.91 -5.14 -23.40
C GLY A 111 1.51 -3.78 -23.79
N VAL A 112 1.93 -2.95 -22.82
CA VAL A 112 2.55 -1.65 -23.11
C VAL A 112 3.89 -1.87 -23.82
N PRO A 113 4.09 -1.31 -25.04
CA PRO A 113 5.30 -1.54 -25.81
C PRO A 113 6.57 -1.02 -25.12
N ALA A 114 7.69 -1.72 -25.28
CA ALA A 114 8.99 -1.33 -24.69
C ALA A 114 9.42 0.11 -25.04
N ARG A 115 9.08 0.59 -26.24
CA ARG A 115 9.35 1.98 -26.67
C ARG A 115 8.62 3.04 -25.82
N VAL A 116 7.45 2.69 -25.26
CA VAL A 116 6.69 3.56 -24.35
C VAL A 116 7.29 3.46 -22.95
N LEU A 117 7.65 2.25 -22.52
CA LEU A 117 8.30 2.03 -21.22
C LEU A 117 9.62 2.79 -21.08
N ALA A 118 10.41 2.88 -22.15
CA ALA A 118 11.66 3.64 -22.18
C ALA A 118 11.46 5.15 -21.93
N LYS A 119 10.23 5.66 -22.03
CA LYS A 119 9.89 7.08 -21.91
C LYS A 119 8.99 7.41 -20.71
N LEU A 120 8.81 6.49 -19.75
CA LEU A 120 7.92 6.71 -18.59
C LEU A 120 8.28 7.94 -17.74
N GLY A 121 9.56 8.33 -17.70
CA GLY A 121 10.00 9.54 -17.01
C GLY A 121 9.69 10.84 -17.76
N GLY A 122 9.33 10.77 -19.04
CA GLY A 122 9.05 11.92 -19.89
C GLY A 122 7.58 12.27 -19.91
N THR A 123 7.24 13.50 -19.54
CA THR A 123 5.85 13.99 -19.46
C THR A 123 5.14 13.99 -20.83
N ASP A 124 5.87 14.16 -21.93
CA ASP A 124 5.29 14.28 -23.28
C ASP A 124 5.00 12.93 -23.96
N ALA A 125 5.36 11.82 -23.32
CA ALA A 125 5.18 10.48 -23.89
C ALA A 125 3.77 9.90 -23.70
N HIS A 126 2.90 10.61 -22.98
CA HIS A 126 1.58 10.15 -22.58
C HIS A 126 0.45 10.97 -23.21
N GLU A 127 -0.69 10.31 -23.41
CA GLU A 127 -1.94 10.97 -23.82
C GLU A 127 -2.33 12.10 -22.86
N PRO A 128 -3.03 13.15 -23.32
CA PRO A 128 -3.37 14.32 -22.51
C PRO A 128 -4.03 14.01 -21.15
N ASP A 129 -4.98 13.08 -21.11
CA ASP A 129 -5.64 12.67 -19.88
C ASP A 129 -4.69 11.96 -18.91
N VAL A 130 -3.88 11.03 -19.41
CA VAL A 130 -2.87 10.30 -18.64
C VAL A 130 -1.82 11.26 -18.06
N ARG A 131 -1.46 12.33 -18.78
CA ARG A 131 -0.57 13.39 -18.25
C ARG A 131 -1.18 14.09 -17.05
N ILE A 132 -2.47 14.40 -17.07
CA ILE A 132 -3.17 15.02 -15.93
C ILE A 132 -3.16 14.08 -14.72
N ALA A 133 -3.47 12.79 -14.91
CA ALA A 133 -3.48 11.82 -13.82
C ALA A 133 -2.08 11.57 -13.22
N THR A 134 -1.05 11.46 -14.05
CA THR A 134 0.33 11.23 -13.61
C THR A 134 0.94 12.49 -12.97
N ALA A 135 0.66 13.68 -13.48
CA ALA A 135 1.03 14.94 -12.83
C ALA A 135 0.39 15.05 -11.43
N PHE A 136 -0.91 14.76 -11.34
CA PHE A 136 -1.61 14.71 -10.05
C PHE A 136 -1.00 13.65 -9.11
N ALA A 137 -0.67 12.45 -9.58
CA ALA A 137 -0.07 11.40 -8.77
C ALA A 137 1.31 11.79 -8.23
N ARG A 138 2.14 12.44 -9.05
CA ARG A 138 3.45 12.98 -8.62
C ARG A 138 3.25 14.06 -7.55
N ARG A 139 2.33 15.00 -7.79
CA ARG A 139 2.01 16.08 -6.85
C ARG A 139 1.47 15.53 -5.53
N LEU A 140 0.53 14.59 -5.57
CA LEU A 140 -0.04 13.95 -4.38
C LEU A 140 1.01 13.18 -3.57
N THR A 141 2.01 12.60 -4.24
CA THR A 141 3.12 11.89 -3.60
C THR A 141 4.13 12.82 -2.92
N THR A 142 4.39 13.99 -3.50
CA THR A 142 5.50 14.88 -3.09
C THR A 142 5.03 16.08 -2.26
N GLU A 143 3.92 16.69 -2.67
CA GLU A 143 3.40 17.96 -2.14
C GLU A 143 1.87 17.95 -2.18
N GLY A 144 1.24 16.91 -1.63
CA GLY A 144 -0.22 16.75 -1.68
C GLY A 144 -0.98 17.92 -1.07
N HIS A 145 -0.36 18.61 -0.10
CA HIS A 145 -0.90 19.81 0.52
C HIS A 145 -1.03 21.00 -0.45
N ALA A 146 -0.20 21.04 -1.49
CA ALA A 146 -0.11 22.12 -2.46
C ALA A 146 -0.98 21.89 -3.70
N ILE A 147 -1.77 20.80 -3.73
CA ILE A 147 -2.75 20.58 -4.79
C ILE A 147 -3.86 21.63 -4.67
N THR A 148 -4.02 22.43 -5.71
CA THR A 148 -5.03 23.48 -5.81
C THR A 148 -6.41 22.92 -6.15
N ASP A 149 -7.45 23.74 -5.93
CA ASP A 149 -8.82 23.35 -6.30
C ASP A 149 -8.99 23.27 -7.83
N ALA A 150 -8.23 24.08 -8.59
CA ALA A 150 -8.25 24.06 -10.05
C ALA A 150 -7.66 22.77 -10.64
N GLU A 151 -6.48 22.36 -10.16
CA GLU A 151 -5.85 21.09 -10.57
C GLU A 151 -6.77 19.89 -10.24
N PHE A 152 -7.39 19.90 -9.06
CA PHE A 152 -8.32 18.84 -8.68
C PHE A 152 -9.58 18.85 -9.56
N ALA A 153 -10.14 20.03 -9.86
CA ALA A 153 -11.31 20.17 -10.72
C ALA A 153 -11.03 19.73 -12.17
N GLU A 154 -9.82 19.97 -12.69
CA GLU A 154 -9.39 19.47 -13.99
C GLU A 154 -9.35 17.94 -14.01
N LEU A 155 -8.72 17.31 -13.02
CA LEU A 155 -8.70 15.86 -12.88
C LEU A 155 -10.13 15.30 -12.79
N LEU A 156 -10.99 15.93 -12.00
CA LEU A 156 -12.40 15.55 -11.84
C LEU A 156 -13.19 15.66 -13.15
N LYS A 157 -12.94 16.70 -13.95
CA LYS A 157 -13.57 16.89 -15.25
C LYS A 157 -13.22 15.77 -16.23
N VAL A 158 -11.97 15.30 -16.23
CA VAL A 158 -11.50 14.26 -17.16
C VAL A 158 -11.98 12.87 -16.74
N TYR A 159 -11.87 12.55 -15.45
CA TYR A 159 -12.06 11.17 -14.97
C TYR A 159 -13.42 10.92 -14.30
N GLY A 160 -14.11 11.97 -13.86
CA GLY A 160 -15.30 11.85 -13.03
C GLY A 160 -15.00 11.38 -11.61
N PRO A 161 -15.96 11.50 -10.69
CA PRO A 161 -15.71 11.28 -9.26
C PRO A 161 -15.30 9.84 -8.92
N GLU A 162 -15.85 8.87 -9.65
CA GLU A 162 -15.60 7.46 -9.40
C GLU A 162 -14.15 7.07 -9.72
N LYS A 163 -13.63 7.47 -10.89
CA LYS A 163 -12.23 7.20 -11.24
C LYS A 163 -11.26 8.10 -10.48
N VAL A 164 -11.60 9.36 -10.18
CA VAL A 164 -10.72 10.19 -9.31
C VAL A 164 -10.56 9.57 -7.93
N THR A 165 -11.62 9.02 -7.35
CA THR A 165 -11.53 8.28 -6.08
C THR A 165 -10.56 7.10 -6.20
N ALA A 166 -10.64 6.34 -7.30
CA ALA A 166 -9.71 5.24 -7.57
C ALA A 166 -8.25 5.70 -7.81
N ILE A 167 -8.04 6.85 -8.45
CA ILE A 167 -6.71 7.47 -8.63
C ILE A 167 -6.11 7.80 -7.26
N VAL A 168 -6.86 8.49 -6.39
CA VAL A 168 -6.39 8.85 -5.04
C VAL A 168 -6.03 7.61 -4.23
N HIS A 169 -6.87 6.57 -4.22
CA HIS A 169 -6.58 5.30 -3.53
C HIS A 169 -5.37 4.57 -4.11
N THR A 170 -5.20 4.56 -5.44
CA THR A 170 -4.04 3.94 -6.11
C THR A 170 -2.75 4.64 -5.73
N VAL A 171 -2.75 5.97 -5.70
CA VAL A 171 -1.58 6.76 -5.30
C VAL A 171 -1.31 6.63 -3.80
N ALA A 172 -2.34 6.60 -2.95
CA ALA A 172 -2.20 6.34 -1.52
C ALA A 172 -1.59 4.95 -1.25
N TYR A 173 -2.07 3.93 -1.96
CA TYR A 173 -1.50 2.59 -1.94
C TYR A 173 -0.04 2.57 -2.36
N ALA A 174 0.29 3.18 -3.49
CA ALA A 174 1.66 3.26 -3.97
C ALA A 174 2.57 3.96 -2.94
N ASN A 175 2.10 5.04 -2.33
CA ASN A 175 2.82 5.77 -1.30
C ASN A 175 3.11 4.92 -0.05
N PHE A 176 2.11 4.18 0.42
CA PHE A 176 2.24 3.26 1.55
C PHE A 176 3.18 2.10 1.21
N HIS A 177 2.91 1.38 0.13
CA HIS A 177 3.66 0.18 -0.24
C HIS A 177 5.13 0.50 -0.53
N ASN A 178 5.43 1.59 -1.26
CA ASN A 178 6.81 1.99 -1.51
C ASN A 178 7.57 2.32 -0.22
N ARG A 179 6.94 2.97 0.76
CA ARG A 179 7.57 3.26 2.05
C ARG A 179 7.83 1.98 2.86
N VAL A 180 6.93 1.00 2.80
CA VAL A 180 7.16 -0.32 3.40
C VAL A 180 8.35 -1.01 2.72
N VAL A 181 8.37 -1.09 1.40
CA VAL A 181 9.46 -1.72 0.63
C VAL A 181 10.81 -1.05 0.92
N LEU A 182 10.86 0.28 0.91
CA LEU A 182 12.05 1.07 1.23
C LEU A 182 12.51 0.83 2.67
N GLY A 183 11.59 0.86 3.63
CA GLY A 183 11.88 0.62 5.04
C GLY A 183 12.40 -0.80 5.30
N LEU A 184 11.89 -1.80 4.59
CA LEU A 184 12.37 -3.18 4.67
C LEU A 184 13.70 -3.41 3.96
N GLY A 185 14.15 -2.48 3.11
CA GLY A 185 15.27 -2.71 2.19
C GLY A 185 14.98 -3.85 1.21
N ALA A 186 13.72 -4.06 0.83
CA ALA A 186 13.33 -5.17 0.00
C ALA A 186 13.88 -5.01 -1.43
N ALA A 187 14.70 -5.97 -1.85
CA ALA A 187 15.29 -6.05 -3.17
C ALA A 187 15.17 -7.48 -3.74
N GLY A 188 15.22 -7.62 -5.06
CA GLY A 188 15.17 -8.92 -5.74
C GLY A 188 14.22 -8.93 -6.93
N GLU A 189 13.92 -10.15 -7.40
CA GLU A 189 13.09 -10.37 -8.58
C GLU A 189 11.64 -9.89 -8.35
N VAL A 190 11.11 -9.22 -9.38
CA VAL A 190 9.71 -8.79 -9.41
C VAL A 190 8.82 -9.94 -9.85
N VAL A 191 7.85 -10.30 -9.01
CA VAL A 191 6.89 -11.37 -9.31
C VAL A 191 5.52 -10.80 -9.73
N PRO A 192 4.71 -11.57 -10.47
CA PRO A 192 3.30 -11.22 -10.72
C PRO A 192 2.52 -10.99 -9.42
N PRO A 193 1.41 -10.24 -9.45
CA PRO A 193 0.57 -10.08 -8.27
C PRO A 193 0.04 -11.45 -7.83
N VAL A 194 0.11 -11.72 -6.52
CA VAL A 194 -0.20 -13.04 -6.01
C VAL A 194 -1.72 -13.16 -5.84
N ALA A 195 -2.38 -13.96 -6.67
CA ALA A 195 -3.83 -14.18 -6.59
C ALA A 195 -4.19 -14.97 -5.33
N VAL A 196 -4.49 -14.25 -4.24
CA VAL A 196 -4.71 -14.82 -2.92
C VAL A 196 -5.96 -14.27 -2.27
N ARG A 197 -6.63 -15.13 -1.51
CA ARG A 197 -7.59 -14.74 -0.49
C ARG A 197 -7.44 -15.70 0.68
N PHE A 198 -7.22 -15.16 1.86
CA PHE A 198 -7.03 -15.93 3.08
C PHE A 198 -8.34 -15.96 3.85
N ALA A 199 -8.80 -17.18 4.14
CA ALA A 199 -10.00 -17.39 4.92
C ALA A 199 -9.77 -16.88 6.36
N PRO A 200 -10.65 -16.01 6.91
CA PRO A 200 -10.45 -15.41 8.23
C PRO A 200 -10.16 -16.42 9.33
N GLU A 201 -10.90 -17.53 9.36
CA GLU A 201 -10.78 -18.59 10.36
C GLU A 201 -9.45 -19.36 10.30
N ARG A 202 -8.77 -19.33 9.15
CA ARG A 202 -7.41 -19.87 9.02
C ARG A 202 -6.37 -18.85 9.44
N LEU A 203 -6.59 -17.58 9.11
CA LEU A 203 -5.66 -16.50 9.45
C LEU A 203 -5.61 -16.26 10.97
N GLU A 204 -6.74 -16.38 11.67
CA GLU A 204 -6.81 -16.30 13.14
C GLU A 204 -5.97 -17.37 13.83
N LYS A 205 -5.77 -18.53 13.19
CA LYS A 205 -4.94 -19.64 13.70
C LYS A 205 -3.45 -19.47 13.44
N VAL A 206 -3.05 -18.50 12.61
CA VAL A 206 -1.64 -18.21 12.36
C VAL A 206 -1.02 -17.65 13.63
N VAL A 207 0.05 -18.31 14.10
CA VAL A 207 0.81 -17.90 15.29
C VAL A 207 1.60 -16.66 14.95
N THR A 208 1.50 -15.63 15.79
CA THR A 208 2.22 -14.37 15.62
C THR A 208 3.32 -14.25 16.67
N PRO A 209 4.51 -13.72 16.33
CA PRO A 209 5.56 -13.51 17.31
C PRO A 209 5.09 -12.60 18.46
N VAL A 210 5.50 -12.93 19.68
CA VAL A 210 5.26 -12.08 20.85
C VAL A 210 5.95 -10.73 20.65
N ARG A 211 5.24 -9.64 20.90
CA ARG A 211 5.81 -8.28 20.85
C ARG A 211 6.56 -7.99 22.15
N PRO A 212 7.73 -7.33 22.08
CA PRO A 212 8.40 -6.90 23.30
C PRO A 212 7.47 -5.97 24.10
N PRO A 213 7.50 -6.04 25.44
CA PRO A 213 6.84 -5.06 26.28
C PRO A 213 7.23 -3.64 25.91
N TRP A 214 6.26 -2.72 25.91
CA TRP A 214 6.53 -1.31 25.62
C TRP A 214 7.44 -0.64 26.66
N ASP A 215 7.49 -1.16 27.89
CA ASP A 215 8.40 -0.67 28.92
C ASP A 215 9.87 -0.93 28.55
N ASP A 216 10.16 -2.01 27.83
CA ASP A 216 11.51 -2.31 27.34
C ASP A 216 11.93 -1.30 26.25
N LEU A 217 10.96 -0.82 25.46
CA LEU A 217 11.20 0.18 24.42
C LEU A 217 11.48 1.57 24.99
N LYS A 218 10.97 1.90 26.19
CA LYS A 218 11.28 3.18 26.88
C LYS A 218 12.76 3.28 27.26
N ALA A 219 13.44 2.15 27.44
CA ALA A 219 14.86 2.11 27.78
C ALA A 219 15.79 2.31 26.57
N VAL A 220 15.26 2.30 25.34
CA VAL A 220 16.05 2.45 24.12
C VAL A 220 16.60 3.88 24.02
N LYS A 221 17.93 4.00 24.07
CA LYS A 221 18.63 5.25 23.77
C LYS A 221 18.77 5.39 22.26
N ALA A 222 17.89 6.14 21.62
CA ALA A 222 18.08 6.56 20.24
C ALA A 222 19.17 7.65 20.17
N GLY A 223 19.98 7.64 19.11
CA GLY A 223 21.02 8.63 18.84
C GLY A 223 20.45 9.99 18.44
N GLY A 224 19.71 10.64 19.36
CA GLY A 224 19.07 11.94 19.14
C GLY A 224 17.96 11.91 18.10
N LEU A 225 16.84 12.56 18.39
CA LEU A 225 15.80 12.78 17.40
C LEU A 225 16.23 13.97 16.55
N SER A 226 16.58 13.75 15.28
CA SER A 226 16.74 14.83 14.30
C SER A 226 15.37 15.38 13.92
N VAL A 227 14.69 16.03 14.87
CA VAL A 227 13.49 16.80 14.59
C VAL A 227 13.93 18.05 13.84
N ARG A 228 13.35 18.29 12.65
CA ARG A 228 13.43 19.62 12.04
C ARG A 228 12.64 20.58 12.95
N VAL A 229 13.36 21.46 13.66
CA VAL A 229 12.86 22.33 14.74
C VAL A 229 11.92 23.44 14.26
N ASP A 230 11.47 23.43 13.00
CA ASP A 230 10.47 24.41 12.51
C ASP A 230 9.03 24.12 12.99
N TRP A 231 8.81 23.07 13.80
CA TRP A 231 7.50 22.66 14.33
C TRP A 231 6.84 23.66 15.31
N GLY A 232 7.48 24.80 15.59
CA GLY A 232 7.14 25.68 16.71
C GLY A 232 6.69 27.11 16.39
N LYS A 233 6.42 27.49 15.12
CA LYS A 233 6.02 28.89 14.84
C LYS A 233 4.52 29.16 15.02
N ALA A 234 3.67 28.15 14.79
CA ALA A 234 2.23 28.30 14.89
C ALA A 234 1.74 28.04 16.33
N GLY A 235 1.15 29.06 16.95
CA GLY A 235 0.47 28.93 18.24
C GLY A 235 -0.86 28.18 18.13
N ALA A 236 -1.46 27.83 19.28
CA ALA A 236 -2.77 27.15 19.33
C ALA A 236 -3.88 27.93 18.57
N ASP A 237 -3.78 29.26 18.55
CA ASP A 237 -4.72 30.14 17.83
C ASP A 237 -4.62 29.98 16.32
N GLU A 238 -3.40 29.84 15.77
CA GLU A 238 -3.19 29.65 14.33
C GLU A 238 -3.67 28.28 13.86
N VAL A 239 -3.46 27.23 14.68
CA VAL A 239 -4.01 25.89 14.43
C VAL A 239 -5.55 25.95 14.45
N SER A 240 -6.14 26.60 15.46
CA SER A 240 -7.59 26.73 15.58
C SER A 240 -8.19 27.50 14.40
N ALA A 241 -7.57 28.61 13.99
CA ALA A 241 -8.00 29.38 12.83
C ALA A 241 -7.91 28.57 11.53
N SER A 242 -6.85 27.76 11.37
CA SER A 242 -6.68 26.86 10.24
C SER A 242 -7.76 25.78 10.19
N LEU A 243 -8.11 25.18 11.34
CA LEU A 243 -9.19 24.21 11.46
C LEU A 243 -10.57 24.82 11.13
N GLU A 244 -10.87 26.00 11.63
CA GLU A 244 -12.13 26.69 11.29
C GLU A 244 -12.22 27.01 9.80
N LYS A 245 -11.12 27.46 9.19
CA LYS A 245 -11.05 27.66 7.74
C LYS A 245 -11.31 26.34 6.99
N GLN A 246 -10.77 25.22 7.47
CA GLN A 246 -10.99 23.92 6.87
C GLN A 246 -12.45 23.45 6.96
N LYS A 247 -13.13 23.67 8.09
CA LYS A 247 -14.55 23.35 8.26
C LYS A 247 -15.43 24.07 7.24
N GLY A 248 -15.05 25.28 6.83
CA GLY A 248 -15.76 26.07 5.82
C GLY A 248 -15.41 25.73 4.36
N ARG A 249 -14.46 24.82 4.09
CA ARG A 249 -14.05 24.52 2.71
C ARG A 249 -15.16 23.79 1.95
N LYS A 250 -15.36 24.20 0.69
CA LYS A 250 -16.20 23.44 -0.26
C LYS A 250 -15.51 22.12 -0.57
N LEU A 251 -16.30 21.06 -0.63
CA LEU A 251 -15.81 19.73 -1.01
C LEU A 251 -15.30 19.77 -2.46
N ARG A 252 -14.08 19.28 -2.68
CA ARG A 252 -13.50 19.12 -4.03
C ARG A 252 -14.15 17.98 -4.82
N MET A 253 -14.71 17.01 -4.10
CA MET A 253 -15.38 15.84 -4.64
C MET A 253 -16.87 15.95 -4.31
N PRO A 254 -17.79 15.75 -5.27
CA PRO A 254 -19.21 15.61 -4.95
C PRO A 254 -19.43 14.41 -4.03
N LEU A 255 -20.48 14.47 -3.21
CA LEU A 255 -20.89 13.30 -2.44
C LEU A 255 -21.55 12.26 -3.36
N PRO A 256 -21.32 10.96 -3.12
CA PRO A 256 -22.00 9.91 -3.84
C PRO A 256 -23.51 9.93 -3.59
N ASN A 257 -24.27 9.26 -4.47
CA ASN A 257 -25.71 9.09 -4.28
C ASN A 257 -25.99 8.38 -2.93
N PRO A 258 -26.82 8.96 -2.04
CA PRO A 258 -27.17 8.33 -0.77
C PRO A 258 -27.71 6.91 -0.87
N ALA A 259 -28.34 6.53 -1.99
CA ALA A 259 -28.79 5.15 -2.24
C ALA A 259 -27.61 4.16 -2.23
N ARG A 260 -26.46 4.51 -2.83
CA ARG A 260 -25.25 3.67 -2.81
C ARG A 260 -24.74 3.45 -1.39
N ILE A 261 -24.84 4.46 -0.52
CA ILE A 261 -24.42 4.36 0.88
C ILE A 261 -25.33 3.40 1.66
N LYS A 262 -26.64 3.37 1.36
CA LYS A 262 -27.59 2.45 1.99
C LYS A 262 -27.31 0.99 1.68
N GLU A 263 -26.79 0.71 0.48
CA GLU A 263 -26.42 -0.64 0.02
C GLU A 263 -25.14 -1.19 0.68
N LEU A 264 -24.37 -0.35 1.38
CA LEU A 264 -23.16 -0.79 2.07
C LEU A 264 -23.49 -1.72 3.26
N PRO A 265 -22.58 -2.66 3.60
CA PRO A 265 -22.65 -3.40 4.86
C PRO A 265 -22.78 -2.45 6.06
N THR A 266 -23.52 -2.86 7.10
CA THR A 266 -23.90 -1.98 8.22
C THR A 266 -22.73 -1.20 8.82
N LYS A 267 -21.61 -1.87 9.12
CA LYS A 267 -20.41 -1.21 9.67
C LYS A 267 -19.80 -0.18 8.72
N GLU A 268 -19.76 -0.48 7.42
CA GLU A 268 -19.22 0.43 6.40
C GLU A 268 -20.15 1.63 6.20
N ARG A 269 -21.47 1.41 6.22
CA ARG A 269 -22.50 2.45 6.15
C ARG A 269 -22.40 3.42 7.32
N GLU A 270 -22.36 2.91 8.55
CA GLU A 270 -22.24 3.73 9.76
C GLU A 270 -20.97 4.61 9.74
N GLN A 271 -19.87 4.08 9.23
CA GLN A 271 -18.63 4.84 9.07
C GLN A 271 -18.76 5.91 7.97
N ALA A 272 -19.37 5.57 6.83
CA ALA A 272 -19.64 6.49 5.73
C ALA A 272 -20.60 7.63 6.09
N GLU A 273 -21.53 7.41 7.02
CA GLU A 273 -22.44 8.44 7.51
C GLU A 273 -21.75 9.44 8.44
N ARG A 274 -20.69 9.04 9.15
CA ARG A 274 -19.97 9.88 10.12
C ARG A 274 -18.75 10.60 9.54
N VAL A 275 -18.09 9.99 8.55
CA VAL A 275 -16.80 10.45 8.03
C VAL A 275 -16.92 10.71 6.55
N VAL A 276 -16.77 11.98 6.13
CA VAL A 276 -16.89 12.41 4.72
C VAL A 276 -15.97 11.62 3.79
N TRP A 277 -14.72 11.36 4.22
CA TRP A 277 -13.79 10.57 3.43
C TRP A 277 -14.27 9.13 3.22
N SER A 278 -14.83 8.50 4.25
CA SER A 278 -15.42 7.17 4.16
C SER A 278 -16.68 7.17 3.29
N ASN A 279 -17.45 8.25 3.33
CA ASN A 279 -18.60 8.45 2.43
C ASN A 279 -18.17 8.40 0.97
N VAL A 280 -17.23 9.25 0.59
CA VAL A 280 -16.68 9.34 -0.77
C VAL A 280 -16.04 8.00 -1.19
N SER A 281 -15.15 7.46 -0.36
CA SER A 281 -14.42 6.23 -0.68
C SER A 281 -15.36 5.05 -0.87
N SER A 282 -16.24 4.79 0.11
CA SER A 282 -17.12 3.62 0.06
C SER A 282 -18.26 3.79 -0.94
N GLY A 283 -18.74 5.01 -1.19
CA GLY A 283 -19.81 5.26 -2.16
C GLY A 283 -19.37 5.24 -3.62
N TYR A 284 -18.11 5.54 -3.92
CA TYR A 284 -17.56 5.45 -5.28
C TYR A 284 -16.76 4.17 -5.53
N GLN A 285 -16.00 3.69 -4.55
CA GLN A 285 -15.05 2.59 -4.71
C GLN A 285 -15.08 1.64 -3.49
N PRO A 286 -16.20 0.96 -3.17
CA PRO A 286 -16.37 0.22 -1.91
C PRO A 286 -15.32 -0.87 -1.63
N GLU A 287 -14.78 -1.51 -2.66
CA GLU A 287 -13.80 -2.59 -2.47
C GLU A 287 -12.41 -2.07 -2.05
N MET A 288 -11.98 -0.90 -2.55
CA MET A 288 -10.70 -0.29 -2.20
C MET A 288 -10.49 -0.03 -0.70
N PRO A 289 -11.36 0.74 0.00
CA PRO A 289 -11.23 0.95 1.42
C PRO A 289 -11.43 -0.36 2.18
N ARG A 290 -12.22 -1.32 1.68
CA ARG A 290 -12.40 -2.61 2.34
C ARG A 290 -11.09 -3.41 2.41
N VAL A 291 -10.37 -3.56 1.30
CA VAL A 291 -9.07 -4.27 1.30
C VAL A 291 -8.01 -3.48 2.06
N TRP A 292 -8.04 -2.14 1.98
CA TRP A 292 -7.16 -1.26 2.75
C TRP A 292 -7.34 -1.43 4.26
N PHE A 293 -8.58 -1.32 4.74
CA PHE A 293 -8.89 -1.46 6.15
C PHE A 293 -8.68 -2.89 6.65
N ALA A 294 -8.87 -3.91 5.82
CA ALA A 294 -8.50 -5.28 6.19
C ALA A 294 -7.00 -5.41 6.50
N ALA A 295 -6.13 -4.83 5.66
CA ALA A 295 -4.69 -4.78 5.92
C ALA A 295 -4.34 -3.94 7.16
N LEU A 296 -4.94 -2.75 7.30
CA LEU A 296 -4.69 -1.86 8.43
C LEU A 296 -5.14 -2.46 9.77
N TYR A 297 -6.32 -3.08 9.83
CA TYR A 297 -6.79 -3.70 11.07
C TYR A 297 -5.98 -4.96 11.42
N SER A 298 -5.55 -5.73 10.42
CA SER A 298 -4.61 -6.83 10.66
C SER A 298 -3.30 -6.33 11.25
N PHE A 299 -2.78 -5.21 10.75
CA PHE A 299 -1.59 -4.57 11.32
C PHE A 299 -1.81 -4.14 12.78
N TYR A 300 -2.91 -3.45 13.10
CA TYR A 300 -3.15 -3.01 14.47
C TYR A 300 -3.31 -4.17 15.46
N ASP A 301 -4.04 -5.23 15.07
CA ASP A 301 -4.21 -6.43 15.89
C ASP A 301 -2.87 -7.14 16.14
N GLU A 302 -2.06 -7.28 15.09
CA GLU A 302 -0.86 -8.10 15.11
C GLU A 302 0.38 -7.36 15.62
N ALA A 303 0.55 -6.09 15.27
CA ALA A 303 1.71 -5.29 15.66
C ALA A 303 1.61 -4.81 17.11
N LYS A 304 0.39 -4.67 17.65
CA LYS A 304 0.12 -4.20 19.02
C LYS A 304 0.93 -2.96 19.38
N VAL A 305 1.00 -2.03 18.42
CA VAL A 305 1.73 -0.78 18.61
C VAL A 305 1.09 0.04 19.71
N ASP A 306 1.91 0.63 20.58
CA ASP A 306 1.41 1.48 21.65
C ASP A 306 0.68 2.68 21.05
N ARG A 307 -0.41 3.07 21.71
CA ARG A 307 -1.27 4.12 21.22
C ARG A 307 -0.58 5.47 21.26
N VAL A 308 0.22 5.75 22.28
CA VAL A 308 0.97 7.01 22.39
C VAL A 308 2.03 7.08 21.30
N PHE A 309 2.78 5.99 21.10
CA PHE A 309 3.75 5.88 20.00
C PHE A 309 3.09 6.08 18.63
N THR A 310 1.99 5.38 18.36
CA THR A 310 1.25 5.49 17.09
C THR A 310 0.77 6.92 16.84
N ASN A 311 0.20 7.56 17.86
CA ASN A 311 -0.24 8.95 17.78
C ASN A 311 0.93 9.92 17.56
N ALA A 312 2.06 9.69 18.23
CA ALA A 312 3.26 10.52 18.06
C ALA A 312 3.79 10.41 16.62
N VAL A 313 3.96 9.19 16.11
CA VAL A 313 4.39 8.95 14.72
C VAL A 313 3.40 9.55 13.73
N PHE A 314 2.09 9.43 13.97
CA PHE A 314 1.07 10.07 13.14
C PHE A 314 1.28 11.58 13.05
N TRP A 315 1.54 12.26 14.17
CA TRP A 315 1.80 13.71 14.15
C TRP A 315 3.11 14.07 13.47
N VAL A 316 4.17 13.29 13.67
CA VAL A 316 5.45 13.47 12.96
C VAL A 316 5.23 13.37 11.46
N VAL A 317 4.55 12.32 10.98
CA VAL A 317 4.26 12.10 9.56
C VAL A 317 3.35 13.20 9.00
N THR A 318 2.27 13.53 9.72
CA THR A 318 1.34 14.59 9.36
C THR A 318 2.04 15.92 9.17
N ARG A 319 2.92 16.31 10.11
CA ARG A 319 3.70 17.55 10.00
C ARG A 319 4.76 17.48 8.91
N THR A 320 5.44 16.34 8.77
CA THR A 320 6.51 16.17 7.76
C THR A 320 5.98 16.24 6.33
N ASN A 321 4.73 15.82 6.12
CA ASN A 321 4.08 15.85 4.81
C ASN A 321 3.17 17.07 4.61
N ASP A 322 3.13 18.01 5.57
CA ASP A 322 2.17 19.12 5.62
C ASP A 322 0.71 18.67 5.41
N CYS A 323 0.36 17.48 5.94
CA CYS A 323 -1.00 16.97 5.88
C CYS A 323 -1.95 17.96 6.57
N PHE A 324 -3.12 18.17 5.95
CA PHE A 324 -4.11 19.17 6.35
C PHE A 324 -4.89 18.85 7.63
N TYR A 325 -4.31 18.22 8.66
CA TYR A 325 -5.00 18.02 9.93
C TYR A 325 -4.87 19.21 10.87
#